data_AF-A0A8S3GUT5-F1
#
_entry.id   AF-A0A8S3GUT5-F1
#
_cell.length_a   1.000
_cell.length_b   1.000
_cell.length_c   1.000
_cell.angle_alpha   90.00
_cell.angle_beta   90.00
_cell.angle_gamma   90.00
#
_symmetry.space_group_name_H-M   'P 1'
#
loop_
_entity.id
_entity.type
_entity.pdbx_description
1 polymer ?
#
loop_
_entity_poly.entity_id
_entity_poly.type
_entity_poly.pdbx_seq_one_letter_code
_entity_poly.pdbx_strand_id
1 'polypeptide(L)'
;MPSLFKRWCQSIDRSTNRSVDSSLDQLRLPHNVNVPFLDSILNASQWKAKNNRLFVLNVGVPIVTLHLPQLLASHFLLYSMAVKMLHAPESIEEINLAEDLMNYYCKTAGLIHDRSIEIYSLHAHVHLAQQVRKHGGLPHTSAFGFESCIRFISKKAHGSKHLGTQISYWIDLQTIMNTHPVNPPTVATINEIKWLDNRLDPYRTMLDQQIVLNAANLNS
;
A
#
# COMPACT_ATOMS: atom_id res chain seq x y z
N MET A 1 -15.45 4.36 8.41
CA MET A 1 -14.21 4.37 9.24
C MET A 1 -13.92 5.74 9.86
N PRO A 2 -13.92 6.85 9.09
CA PRO A 2 -13.78 8.21 9.64
C PRO A 2 -14.69 8.55 10.83
N SER A 3 -15.98 8.23 10.74
CA SER A 3 -16.92 8.46 11.84
C SER A 3 -16.59 7.66 13.10
N LEU A 4 -16.13 6.42 12.93
CA LEU A 4 -15.80 5.52 14.03
C LEU A 4 -14.60 6.06 14.83
N PHE A 5 -13.53 6.50 14.17
CA PHE A 5 -12.42 7.16 14.85
C PHE A 5 -12.84 8.43 15.59
N LYS A 6 -13.66 9.27 14.94
CA LYS A 6 -14.21 10.47 15.58
C LYS A 6 -14.98 10.14 16.85
N ARG A 7 -15.78 9.07 16.85
CA ARG A 7 -16.55 8.63 18.03
C ARG A 7 -15.67 8.09 19.14
N TRP A 8 -14.68 7.27 18.81
CA TRP A 8 -13.70 6.81 19.80
C TRP A 8 -13.03 7.98 20.50
N CYS A 9 -12.56 8.95 19.73
CA CYS A 9 -11.90 10.13 20.26
C CYS A 9 -12.81 11.00 21.14
N GLN A 10 -14.12 10.99 20.88
CA GLN A 10 -15.13 11.65 21.72
C GLN A 10 -15.44 10.86 23.00
N SER A 11 -15.28 9.54 22.98
CA SER A 11 -15.56 8.65 24.13
C SER A 11 -14.41 8.56 25.13
N ILE A 12 -13.20 8.94 24.72
CA ILE A 12 -11.98 8.90 25.54
C ILE A 12 -11.52 10.32 25.88
N ASP A 13 -10.79 10.45 26.99
CA ASP A 13 -10.30 11.75 27.45
C ASP A 13 -9.15 12.29 26.55
N ARG A 14 -8.85 13.58 26.70
CA ARG A 14 -7.79 14.24 25.91
C ARG A 14 -6.38 13.74 26.22
N SER A 15 -6.14 13.15 27.39
CA SER A 15 -4.82 12.56 27.71
C SER A 15 -4.65 11.23 26.98
N THR A 16 -5.69 10.39 26.96
CA THR A 16 -5.69 9.13 26.20
C THR A 16 -5.53 9.35 24.70
N ASN A 17 -6.21 10.34 24.11
CA ASN A 17 -5.99 10.71 22.70
C ASN A 17 -4.53 11.07 22.42
N ARG A 18 -3.86 11.82 23.32
CA ARG A 18 -2.44 12.14 23.18
C ARG A 18 -1.54 10.91 23.33
N SER A 19 -1.89 9.97 24.20
CA SER A 19 -1.17 8.70 24.32
C SER A 19 -1.29 7.84 23.07
N VAL A 20 -2.45 7.85 22.40
CA VAL A 20 -2.65 7.19 21.11
C VAL A 20 -1.78 7.82 20.03
N ASP A 21 -1.79 9.15 19.90
CA ASP A 21 -0.95 9.86 18.93
C ASP A 21 0.54 9.61 19.19
N SER A 22 0.98 9.68 20.45
CA SER A 22 2.35 9.34 20.82
C SER A 22 2.72 7.89 20.48
N SER A 23 1.77 6.96 20.57
CA SER A 23 2.00 5.56 20.20
C SER A 23 2.12 5.39 18.68
N LEU A 24 1.33 6.16 17.91
CA LEU A 24 1.41 6.19 16.45
C LEU A 24 2.73 6.80 15.97
N ASP A 25 3.21 7.87 16.62
CA ASP A 25 4.46 8.54 16.28
C ASP A 25 5.70 7.68 16.58
N GLN A 26 5.67 6.92 17.68
CA GLN A 26 6.79 6.07 18.10
C GLN A 26 6.82 4.70 17.39
N LEU A 27 5.82 4.42 16.55
CA LEU A 27 5.65 3.12 15.93
C LEU A 27 6.80 2.80 14.97
N ARG A 28 7.55 1.73 15.26
CA ARG A 28 8.57 1.21 14.36
C ARG A 28 7.95 0.19 13.40
N LEU A 29 7.76 0.62 12.16
CA LEU A 29 7.27 -0.25 11.09
C LEU A 29 8.42 -1.03 10.43
N PRO A 30 8.13 -2.21 9.85
CA PRO A 30 9.09 -2.92 9.01
C PRO A 30 9.62 -2.04 7.86
N HIS A 31 10.87 -2.27 7.44
CA HIS A 31 11.58 -1.44 6.45
C HIS A 31 10.86 -1.27 5.09
N ASN A 32 9.97 -2.20 4.74
CA ASN A 32 9.17 -2.17 3.52
C ASN A 32 7.87 -1.35 3.63
N VAL A 33 7.50 -0.88 4.82
CA VAL A 33 6.28 -0.08 5.07
C VAL A 33 6.65 1.38 5.32
N ASN A 34 6.69 2.17 4.25
CA ASN A 34 7.00 3.60 4.30
C ASN A 34 5.72 4.45 4.37
N VAL A 35 5.00 4.35 5.49
CA VAL A 35 3.78 5.14 5.74
C VAL A 35 3.90 5.86 7.07
N PRO A 36 4.22 7.17 7.08
CA PRO A 36 4.17 7.94 8.30
C PRO A 36 2.71 8.24 8.68
N PHE A 37 2.41 8.16 9.98
CA PHE A 37 1.24 8.80 10.56
C PHE A 37 1.67 10.24 10.89
N LEU A 38 1.28 11.20 10.06
CA LEU A 38 1.64 12.61 10.23
C LEU A 38 0.54 13.42 10.93
N ASP A 39 -0.65 12.84 11.02
CA ASP A 39 -1.84 13.50 11.50
C ASP A 39 -2.42 12.71 12.68
N SER A 40 -2.85 13.45 13.70
CA SER A 40 -3.54 12.92 14.88
C SER A 40 -4.69 11.99 14.51
N ILE A 41 -4.97 11.01 15.37
CA ILE A 41 -6.15 10.14 15.27
C ILE A 41 -7.47 10.93 15.24
N LEU A 42 -7.49 12.15 15.79
CA LEU A 42 -8.62 13.08 15.70
C LEU A 42 -8.96 13.43 14.24
N ASN A 43 -7.94 13.48 13.38
CA ASN A 43 -8.05 13.80 11.96
C ASN A 43 -8.08 12.54 11.09
N ALA A 44 -8.44 11.38 11.65
CA ALA A 44 -8.49 10.12 10.90
C ALA A 44 -9.47 10.15 9.71
N SER A 45 -10.41 11.10 9.67
CA SER A 45 -11.25 11.35 8.50
C SER A 45 -10.48 11.87 7.28
N GLN A 46 -9.34 12.50 7.49
CA GLN A 46 -8.47 13.03 6.44
C GLN A 46 -7.33 12.07 6.08
N TRP A 47 -7.21 10.95 6.80
CA TRP A 47 -6.20 9.94 6.51
C TRP A 47 -6.39 9.37 5.10
N LYS A 48 -5.28 9.30 4.36
CA LYS A 48 -5.23 8.61 3.07
C LYS A 48 -5.61 7.15 3.23
N ALA A 49 -6.14 6.54 2.17
CA ALA A 49 -6.52 5.13 2.15
C ALA A 49 -5.42 4.19 2.67
N LYS A 50 -4.16 4.45 2.31
CA LYS A 50 -2.98 3.71 2.82
C LYS A 50 -2.83 3.75 4.35
N ASN A 51 -3.13 4.88 5.00
CA ASN A 51 -3.01 5.06 6.45
C ASN A 51 -4.12 4.28 7.16
N ASN A 52 -5.36 4.41 6.66
CA ASN A 52 -6.50 3.62 7.13
C ASN A 52 -6.25 2.12 6.99
N ARG A 53 -5.73 1.68 5.83
CA ARG A 53 -5.37 0.27 5.61
C ARG A 53 -4.32 -0.23 6.60
N LEU A 54 -3.25 0.54 6.79
CA LEU A 54 -2.18 0.17 7.74
C LEU A 54 -2.72 0.07 9.17
N PHE A 55 -3.56 1.03 9.56
CA PHE A 55 -4.20 1.04 10.87
C PHE A 55 -5.09 -0.19 11.06
N VAL A 56 -6.02 -0.46 10.15
CA VAL A 56 -6.94 -1.60 10.29
C VAL A 56 -6.22 -2.95 10.28
N LEU A 57 -5.23 -3.13 9.40
CA LEU A 57 -4.62 -4.44 9.19
C LEU A 57 -3.47 -4.75 10.15
N ASN A 58 -2.75 -3.75 10.68
CA ASN A 58 -1.49 -4.01 11.39
C ASN A 58 -1.40 -3.31 12.74
N VAL A 59 -1.70 -2.02 12.78
CA VAL A 59 -1.29 -1.16 13.90
C VAL A 59 -2.42 -0.88 14.88
N GLY A 60 -3.66 -0.85 14.40
CA GLY A 60 -4.80 -0.38 15.17
C GLY A 60 -5.12 -1.27 16.35
N VAL A 61 -5.01 -2.60 16.19
CA VAL A 61 -5.35 -3.55 17.26
C VAL A 61 -4.56 -3.27 18.55
N PRO A 62 -3.21 -3.29 18.56
CA PRO A 62 -2.46 -3.06 19.80
C PRO A 62 -2.71 -1.67 20.40
N ILE A 63 -2.90 -0.65 19.56
CA ILE A 63 -3.21 0.72 20.02
C ILE A 63 -4.58 0.78 20.69
N VAL A 64 -5.60 0.23 20.06
CA VAL A 64 -6.97 0.27 20.55
C VAL A 64 -7.10 -0.58 21.82
N THR A 65 -6.45 -1.75 21.90
CA THR A 65 -6.47 -2.57 23.12
C THR A 65 -5.75 -1.91 24.30
N LEU A 66 -4.78 -1.05 24.06
CA LEU A 66 -4.03 -0.36 25.11
C LEU A 66 -4.78 0.86 25.66
N HIS A 67 -5.48 1.58 24.80
CA HIS A 67 -5.99 2.93 25.11
C HIS A 67 -7.52 3.03 25.16
N LEU A 68 -8.28 2.12 24.52
CA LEU A 68 -9.73 2.21 24.48
C LEU A 68 -10.40 1.27 25.50
N PRO A 69 -11.63 1.59 25.95
CA PRO A 69 -12.46 0.68 26.71
C PRO A 69 -12.60 -0.69 26.05
N GLN A 70 -12.60 -1.74 26.86
CA GLN A 70 -12.61 -3.13 26.40
C GLN A 70 -13.70 -3.45 25.37
N LEU A 71 -14.90 -2.88 25.52
CA LEU A 71 -16.02 -3.07 24.59
C LEU A 71 -15.74 -2.47 23.21
N LEU A 72 -15.15 -1.28 23.14
CA LEU A 72 -14.80 -0.65 21.87
C LEU A 72 -13.64 -1.39 21.21
N ALA A 73 -12.67 -1.82 22.03
CA ALA A 73 -11.51 -2.56 21.56
C ALA A 73 -11.86 -3.93 21.00
N SER A 74 -12.72 -4.69 21.68
CA SER A 74 -13.18 -6.00 21.19
C SER A 74 -13.99 -5.87 19.90
N HIS A 75 -14.85 -4.85 19.80
CA HIS A 75 -15.63 -4.59 18.59
C HIS A 75 -14.75 -4.21 17.40
N PHE A 76 -13.71 -3.40 17.62
CA PHE A 76 -12.73 -3.12 16.59
C PHE A 76 -11.89 -4.34 16.21
N LEU A 77 -11.53 -5.17 17.18
CA LEU A 77 -10.76 -6.39 16.94
C LEU A 77 -11.52 -7.34 16.00
N LEU A 78 -12.83 -7.53 16.23
CA LEU A 78 -13.72 -8.32 15.35
C LEU A 78 -13.68 -7.79 13.92
N TYR A 79 -13.83 -6.47 13.76
CA TYR A 79 -13.76 -5.81 12.46
C TYR A 79 -12.40 -6.00 11.78
N SER A 80 -11.31 -5.69 12.49
CA SER A 80 -9.94 -5.83 11.99
C SER A 80 -9.65 -7.28 11.57
N MET A 81 -10.09 -8.27 12.37
CA MET A 81 -9.93 -9.68 12.05
C MET A 81 -10.68 -10.06 10.77
N ALA A 82 -11.96 -9.70 10.66
CA ALA A 82 -12.74 -9.95 9.46
C ALA A 82 -12.10 -9.33 8.21
N VAL A 83 -11.62 -8.08 8.29
CA VAL A 83 -10.95 -7.41 7.16
C VAL A 83 -9.63 -8.11 6.80
N LYS A 84 -8.83 -8.57 7.78
CA LYS A 84 -7.58 -9.31 7.52
C LYS A 84 -7.84 -10.61 6.79
N MET A 85 -8.83 -11.39 7.23
CA MET A 85 -9.21 -12.65 6.57
C MET A 85 -9.68 -12.41 5.13
N LEU A 86 -10.48 -11.36 4.90
CA LEU A 86 -10.89 -10.99 3.54
C LEU A 86 -9.75 -10.41 2.68
N HIS A 87 -8.68 -9.92 3.30
CA HIS A 87 -7.54 -9.33 2.60
C HIS A 87 -6.71 -10.38 1.88
N ALA A 88 -6.39 -11.49 2.54
CA ALA A 88 -5.64 -12.60 1.95
C ALA A 88 -6.27 -13.93 2.41
N PRO A 89 -7.46 -14.30 1.89
CA PRO A 89 -8.13 -15.52 2.30
C PRO A 89 -7.38 -16.75 1.81
N GLU A 90 -7.20 -17.73 2.69
CA GLU A 90 -6.55 -19.02 2.39
C GLU A 90 -7.57 -20.09 2.02
N SER A 91 -8.82 -19.97 2.49
CA SER A 91 -9.89 -20.92 2.19
C SER A 91 -11.29 -20.27 2.11
N ILE A 92 -12.28 -21.02 1.63
CA ILE A 92 -13.68 -20.56 1.60
C ILE A 92 -14.26 -20.48 3.00
N GLU A 93 -13.82 -21.35 3.92
CA GLU A 93 -14.19 -21.35 5.33
C GLU A 93 -13.74 -20.07 6.02
N GLU A 94 -12.54 -19.56 5.71
CA GLU A 94 -12.09 -18.26 6.22
C GLU A 94 -12.98 -17.12 5.72
N ILE A 95 -13.39 -17.15 4.45
CA ILE A 95 -14.30 -16.14 3.90
C ILE A 95 -15.66 -16.20 4.60
N ASN A 96 -16.19 -17.40 4.87
CA ASN A 96 -17.45 -17.59 5.59
C ASN A 96 -17.35 -17.07 7.03
N LEU A 97 -16.29 -17.42 7.75
CA LEU A 97 -16.06 -16.93 9.11
C LEU A 97 -15.91 -15.40 9.12
N ALA A 98 -15.19 -14.82 8.15
CA ALA A 98 -15.06 -13.37 8.04
C ALA A 98 -16.40 -12.69 7.74
N GLU A 99 -17.26 -13.31 6.94
CA GLU A 99 -18.63 -12.84 6.68
C GLU A 99 -19.45 -12.83 7.96
N ASP A 100 -19.39 -13.89 8.77
CA ASP A 100 -20.10 -13.98 10.05
C ASP A 100 -19.62 -12.90 11.04
N LEU A 101 -18.30 -12.69 11.14
CA LEU A 101 -17.70 -11.65 11.97
C LEU A 101 -18.12 -10.25 11.50
N MET A 102 -18.11 -10.00 10.18
CA MET A 102 -18.51 -8.72 9.61
C MET A 102 -20.00 -8.45 9.81
N ASN A 103 -20.85 -9.46 9.66
CA ASN A 103 -22.28 -9.37 9.92
C ASN A 103 -22.57 -9.09 11.38
N TYR A 104 -21.88 -9.78 12.30
CA TYR A 104 -22.00 -9.52 13.73
C TYR A 104 -21.56 -8.09 14.09
N TYR A 105 -20.43 -7.63 13.53
CA TYR A 105 -19.95 -6.27 13.69
C TYR A 105 -21.01 -5.26 13.23
N CYS A 106 -21.57 -5.42 12.02
CA CYS A 106 -22.56 -4.50 11.47
C CYS A 106 -23.86 -4.47 12.30
N LYS A 107 -24.31 -5.63 12.78
CA LYS A 107 -25.52 -5.74 13.64
C LYS A 107 -25.35 -5.05 14.99
N THR A 108 -24.15 -5.10 15.57
CA THR A 108 -23.87 -4.57 16.91
C THR A 108 -23.30 -3.15 16.91
N ALA A 109 -22.82 -2.66 15.76
CA ALA A 109 -22.18 -1.36 15.62
C ALA A 109 -23.04 -0.20 16.14
N GLY A 110 -24.34 -0.20 15.84
CA GLY A 110 -25.25 0.85 16.30
C GLY A 110 -25.51 0.86 17.81
N LEU A 111 -25.34 -0.29 18.48
CA LEU A 111 -25.48 -0.39 19.94
C LEU A 111 -24.20 0.06 20.65
N ILE A 112 -23.04 -0.24 20.06
CA ILE A 112 -21.73 0.01 20.69
C ILE A 112 -21.24 1.44 20.42
N HIS A 113 -21.44 1.97 19.22
CA HIS A 113 -20.91 3.27 18.80
C HIS A 113 -21.96 4.37 18.63
N ASP A 114 -23.25 4.07 18.84
CA ASP A 114 -24.47 4.86 18.53
C ASP A 114 -25.12 4.58 17.15
N ARG A 115 -26.46 4.78 17.07
CA ARG A 115 -27.29 4.56 15.88
C ARG A 115 -26.93 5.46 14.70
N SER A 116 -26.20 6.55 14.93
CA SER A 116 -25.72 7.46 13.88
C SER A 116 -24.51 6.94 13.09
N ILE A 117 -24.00 5.74 13.38
CA ILE A 117 -22.87 5.15 12.66
C ILE A 117 -23.22 4.93 11.17
N GLU A 118 -22.25 5.17 10.29
CA GLU A 118 -22.35 5.17 8.82
C GLU A 118 -23.12 3.95 8.24
N ILE A 119 -24.45 4.03 8.16
CA ILE A 119 -25.32 2.95 7.62
C ILE A 119 -24.87 2.54 6.22
N TYR A 120 -24.52 3.52 5.39
CA TYR A 120 -24.02 3.27 4.03
C TYR A 120 -22.71 2.49 4.03
N SER A 121 -21.73 2.91 4.84
CA SER A 121 -20.48 2.17 4.98
C SER A 121 -20.78 0.76 5.48
N LEU A 122 -21.57 0.60 6.54
CA LEU A 122 -21.90 -0.71 7.09
C LEU A 122 -22.58 -1.62 6.06
N HIS A 123 -23.48 -1.08 5.23
CA HIS A 123 -24.09 -1.83 4.13
C HIS A 123 -23.04 -2.31 3.12
N ALA A 124 -22.08 -1.46 2.74
CA ALA A 124 -20.98 -1.86 1.87
C ALA A 124 -20.10 -2.96 2.49
N HIS A 125 -19.89 -2.93 3.82
CA HIS A 125 -19.08 -3.94 4.51
C HIS A 125 -19.70 -5.34 4.47
N VAL A 126 -21.02 -5.45 4.58
CA VAL A 126 -21.74 -6.74 4.50
C VAL A 126 -21.48 -7.45 3.17
N HIS A 127 -21.28 -6.69 2.08
CA HIS A 127 -21.05 -7.28 0.75
C HIS A 127 -19.58 -7.67 0.49
N LEU A 128 -18.64 -7.33 1.38
CA LEU A 128 -17.20 -7.55 1.14
C LEU A 128 -16.87 -9.03 0.95
N ALA A 129 -17.45 -9.91 1.76
CA ALA A 129 -17.22 -11.36 1.62
C ALA A 129 -17.67 -11.87 0.25
N GLN A 130 -18.85 -11.43 -0.21
CA GLN A 130 -19.35 -11.80 -1.53
C GLN A 130 -18.49 -11.24 -2.67
N GLN A 131 -17.94 -10.03 -2.51
CA GLN A 131 -16.98 -9.49 -3.47
C GLN A 131 -15.70 -10.31 -3.52
N VAL A 132 -15.21 -10.75 -2.37
CA VAL A 132 -14.00 -11.59 -2.28
C VAL A 132 -14.22 -12.96 -2.91
N ARG A 133 -15.38 -13.59 -2.70
CA ARG A 133 -15.72 -14.86 -3.39
C ARG A 133 -15.72 -14.74 -4.91
N LYS A 134 -16.18 -13.61 -5.44
CA LYS A 134 -16.30 -13.39 -6.89
C LYS A 134 -15.00 -12.96 -7.57
N HIS A 135 -14.17 -12.19 -6.88
CA HIS A 135 -13.08 -11.44 -7.50
C HIS A 135 -11.72 -11.62 -6.80
N GLY A 136 -11.64 -12.45 -5.76
CA GLY A 136 -10.43 -12.68 -4.97
C GLY A 136 -10.25 -11.70 -3.81
N GLY A 137 -9.16 -11.86 -3.04
CA GLY A 137 -8.90 -11.07 -1.84
C GLY A 137 -8.93 -9.54 -2.06
N LEU A 138 -9.22 -8.78 -1.01
CA LEU A 138 -9.42 -7.32 -1.07
C LEU A 138 -8.32 -6.52 -1.82
N PRO A 139 -7.01 -6.86 -1.79
CA PRO A 139 -5.99 -6.18 -2.59
C PRO A 139 -6.29 -6.09 -4.08
N HIS A 140 -6.96 -7.12 -4.62
CA HIS A 140 -7.24 -7.25 -6.05
C HIS A 140 -8.53 -6.53 -6.45
N THR A 141 -9.44 -6.35 -5.50
CA THR A 141 -10.81 -5.86 -5.75
C THR A 141 -11.02 -4.43 -5.28
N SER A 142 -10.16 -3.95 -4.37
CA SER A 142 -10.19 -2.59 -3.84
C SER A 142 -9.39 -1.60 -4.71
N ALA A 143 -9.65 -0.32 -4.50
CA ALA A 143 -8.89 0.77 -5.10
C ALA A 143 -7.38 0.76 -4.75
N PHE A 144 -6.94 -0.05 -3.76
CA PHE A 144 -5.56 -0.07 -3.29
C PHE A 144 -4.55 -0.50 -4.37
N GLY A 145 -4.91 -1.48 -5.21
CA GLY A 145 -4.06 -1.90 -6.33
C GLY A 145 -3.87 -0.77 -7.33
N PHE A 146 -4.96 -0.07 -7.66
CA PHE A 146 -4.95 1.07 -8.57
C PHE A 146 -4.14 2.26 -8.02
N GLU A 147 -4.34 2.64 -6.75
CA GLU A 147 -3.56 3.72 -6.11
C GLU A 147 -2.05 3.41 -6.10
N SER A 148 -1.70 2.16 -5.82
CA SER A 148 -0.30 1.71 -5.80
C SER A 148 0.31 1.79 -7.21
N CYS A 149 -0.43 1.36 -8.22
CA CYS A 149 -0.05 1.43 -9.63
C CYS A 149 0.12 2.88 -10.10
N ILE A 150 -0.87 3.75 -9.82
CA ILE A 150 -0.82 5.18 -10.15
C ILE A 150 0.41 5.84 -9.51
N ARG A 151 0.70 5.53 -8.24
CA ARG A 151 1.87 6.07 -7.55
C ARG A 151 3.18 5.58 -8.17
N PHE A 152 3.26 4.31 -8.55
CA PHE A 152 4.43 3.75 -9.22
C PHE A 152 4.68 4.42 -10.57
N ILE A 153 3.63 4.56 -11.38
CA ILE A 153 3.69 5.22 -12.68
C ILE A 153 4.09 6.69 -12.53
N SER A 154 3.45 7.41 -11.60
CA SER A 154 3.72 8.84 -11.36
C SER A 154 5.16 9.10 -10.90
N LYS A 155 5.79 8.16 -10.18
CA LYS A 155 7.20 8.27 -9.81
C LYS A 155 8.15 8.14 -10.99
N LYS A 156 7.76 7.42 -12.04
CA LYS A 156 8.58 7.22 -13.24
C LYS A 156 8.36 8.31 -14.28
N ALA A 157 7.19 8.97 -14.25
CA ALA A 157 6.86 10.05 -15.16
C ALA A 157 7.31 11.40 -14.55
N HIS A 158 8.47 11.90 -14.99
CA HIS A 158 9.07 13.13 -14.46
C HIS A 158 8.77 14.40 -15.29
N GLY A 159 8.04 14.28 -16.41
CA GLY A 159 7.71 15.41 -17.29
C GLY A 159 6.52 16.25 -16.83
N SER A 160 6.58 17.57 -17.02
CA SER A 160 5.48 18.50 -16.69
C SER A 160 4.43 18.66 -17.80
N LYS A 161 4.68 18.12 -19.00
CA LYS A 161 3.77 18.18 -20.17
C LYS A 161 3.54 16.79 -20.75
N HIS A 162 2.32 16.53 -21.21
CA HIS A 162 1.91 15.28 -21.89
C HIS A 162 2.19 14.00 -21.07
N LEU A 163 1.96 14.04 -19.75
CA LEU A 163 2.23 12.94 -18.83
C LEU A 163 1.56 11.62 -19.27
N GLY A 164 0.30 11.68 -19.73
CA GLY A 164 -0.42 10.52 -20.23
C GLY A 164 0.24 9.87 -21.45
N THR A 165 0.77 10.67 -22.38
CA THR A 165 1.48 10.18 -23.57
C THR A 165 2.81 9.54 -23.20
N GLN A 166 3.55 10.11 -22.24
CA GLN A 166 4.77 9.50 -21.72
C GLN A 166 4.46 8.15 -21.09
N ILE A 167 3.46 8.09 -20.21
CA ILE A 167 3.04 6.86 -19.54
C ILE A 167 2.64 5.79 -20.56
N SER A 168 1.86 6.14 -21.59
CA SER A 168 1.48 5.22 -22.66
C SER A 168 2.72 4.64 -23.35
N TYR A 169 3.65 5.50 -23.78
CA TYR A 169 4.88 5.10 -24.45
C TYR A 169 5.74 4.15 -23.58
N TRP A 170 5.86 4.42 -22.28
CA TRP A 170 6.59 3.52 -21.36
C TRP A 170 5.93 2.15 -21.22
N ILE A 171 4.59 2.10 -21.13
CA ILE A 171 3.84 0.84 -21.04
C ILE A 171 3.99 0.05 -22.34
N ASP A 172 3.95 0.72 -23.49
CA ASP A 172 4.12 0.10 -24.81
C ASP A 172 5.53 -0.50 -24.92
N LEU A 173 6.58 0.26 -24.58
CA LEU A 173 7.95 -0.24 -24.55
C LEU A 173 8.12 -1.43 -23.61
N GLN A 174 7.56 -1.36 -22.40
CA GLN A 174 7.70 -2.42 -21.41
C GLN A 174 6.95 -3.69 -21.84
N THR A 175 5.79 -3.55 -22.48
CA THR A 175 5.05 -4.67 -23.09
C THR A 175 5.88 -5.32 -24.18
N ILE A 176 6.43 -4.52 -25.12
CA ILE A 176 7.28 -5.01 -26.22
C ILE A 176 8.50 -5.76 -25.70
N MET A 177 9.20 -5.21 -24.70
CA MET A 177 10.38 -5.84 -24.09
C MET A 177 10.06 -7.14 -23.35
N ASN A 178 8.84 -7.30 -22.82
CA ASN A 178 8.40 -8.50 -22.13
C ASN A 178 7.88 -9.58 -23.09
N THR A 179 7.23 -9.19 -24.20
CA THR A 179 6.71 -10.14 -25.21
C THR A 179 7.79 -10.60 -26.19
N HIS A 180 8.80 -9.78 -26.42
CA HIS A 180 10.00 -10.14 -27.15
C HIS A 180 11.17 -10.11 -26.17
N PRO A 181 11.54 -11.25 -25.53
CA PRO A 181 12.75 -11.28 -24.74
C PRO A 181 13.88 -10.81 -25.65
N VAL A 182 14.42 -9.63 -25.35
CA VAL A 182 15.59 -9.13 -26.05
C VAL A 182 16.69 -10.08 -25.65
N ASN A 183 16.94 -11.10 -26.49
CA ASN A 183 18.18 -11.83 -26.41
C ASN A 183 19.26 -10.74 -26.49
N PRO A 184 20.13 -10.61 -25.47
CA PRO A 184 21.28 -9.73 -25.62
C PRO A 184 21.90 -10.14 -26.95
N PRO A 185 22.17 -9.18 -27.86
CA PRO A 185 22.70 -9.53 -29.17
C PRO A 185 23.83 -10.50 -28.91
N THR A 186 23.67 -11.74 -29.36
CA THR A 186 24.76 -12.71 -29.27
C THR A 186 25.87 -12.02 -30.01
N VAL A 187 26.92 -11.64 -29.30
CA VAL A 187 28.03 -10.88 -29.86
C VAL A 187 28.70 -11.79 -30.87
N ALA A 188 28.14 -11.84 -32.07
CA ALA A 188 28.83 -12.30 -33.25
C ALA A 188 29.87 -11.21 -33.49
N THR A 189 31.07 -11.48 -32.96
CA THR A 189 32.29 -10.67 -33.04
C THR A 189 32.30 -9.36 -32.24
N ILE A 190 33.29 -9.26 -31.36
CA ILE A 190 33.60 -8.14 -30.47
C ILE A 190 33.99 -6.84 -31.20
N ASN A 191 34.07 -6.79 -32.54
CA ASN A 191 34.62 -5.63 -33.23
C ASN A 191 33.66 -5.08 -34.27
N GLU A 192 33.50 -3.76 -34.25
CA GLU A 192 32.81 -2.91 -35.24
C GLU A 192 31.34 -2.57 -34.99
N ILE A 193 31.04 -1.95 -33.85
CA ILE A 193 29.93 -0.99 -33.82
C ILE A 193 30.46 0.37 -34.30
N LYS A 194 30.18 0.73 -35.56
CA LYS A 194 30.37 2.09 -36.08
C LYS A 194 29.28 3.01 -35.52
N TRP A 195 29.56 3.64 -34.38
CA TRP A 195 28.71 4.69 -33.82
C TRP A 195 28.93 6.00 -34.58
N LEU A 196 27.95 6.38 -35.40
CA LEU A 196 27.89 7.65 -36.12
C LEU A 196 27.42 8.79 -35.18
N ASP A 197 28.21 9.16 -34.17
CA ASP A 197 28.11 10.51 -33.57
C ASP A 197 29.37 10.88 -32.77
N ASN A 198 30.10 11.91 -33.21
CA ASN A 198 31.35 12.40 -32.62
C ASN A 198 31.14 13.20 -31.31
N ARG A 199 29.96 13.18 -30.71
CA ARG A 199 29.64 14.00 -29.53
C ARG A 199 29.89 13.33 -28.18
N LEU A 200 30.24 12.04 -28.16
CA LEU A 200 30.42 11.26 -26.91
C LEU A 200 31.89 10.88 -26.62
N ASP A 201 32.83 11.41 -27.40
CA ASP A 201 34.28 11.13 -27.29
C ASP A 201 34.92 11.42 -25.90
N PRO A 202 34.47 12.42 -25.09
CA PRO A 202 35.04 12.63 -23.75
C PRO A 202 34.69 11.51 -22.75
N TYR A 203 33.56 10.83 -22.94
CA TYR A 203 33.15 9.72 -22.07
C TYR A 203 33.89 8.42 -22.42
N ARG A 204 34.36 8.29 -23.67
CA ARG A 204 35.19 7.18 -24.14
C ARG A 204 36.53 7.12 -23.41
N THR A 205 37.21 8.26 -23.29
CA THR A 205 38.52 8.34 -22.63
C THR A 205 38.44 8.04 -21.14
N MET A 206 37.37 8.47 -20.46
CA MET A 206 37.18 8.15 -19.03
C MET A 206 36.89 6.66 -18.81
N LEU A 207 36.10 6.03 -19.68
CA LEU A 207 35.76 4.61 -19.58
C LEU A 207 36.98 3.72 -19.88
N ASP A 208 37.74 4.05 -20.93
CA ASP A 208 38.96 3.32 -21.31
C ASP A 208 40.04 3.41 -20.21
N GLN A 209 40.19 4.57 -19.55
CA GLN A 209 41.10 4.73 -18.41
C GLN A 209 40.68 3.91 -17.18
N GLN A 210 39.38 3.82 -16.89
CA GLN A 210 38.87 3.00 -15.77
C GLN A 210 39.01 1.50 -16.00
N ILE A 211 38.88 1.05 -17.26
CA ILE A 211 39.06 -0.37 -17.62
C ILE A 211 40.54 -0.77 -17.49
N VAL A 212 41.47 0.07 -17.93
CA VAL A 212 42.93 -0.21 -17.82
C VAL A 212 43.40 -0.26 -16.37
N LEU A 213 42.89 0.63 -15.50
CA LEU A 213 43.24 0.64 -14.07
C LEU A 213 42.75 -0.61 -13.32
N ASN A 214 41.59 -1.15 -13.70
CA ASN A 214 41.07 -2.37 -13.09
C ASN A 214 41.77 -3.64 -13.59
N ALA A 215 42.27 -3.65 -14.82
CA ALA A 215 43.06 -4.76 -15.36
C ALA A 215 44.47 -4.85 -14.76
N ALA A 216 45.06 -3.72 -14.37
CA ALA A 216 46.37 -3.70 -13.71
C ALA A 216 46.31 -4.24 -12.26
N ASN A 217 45.21 -3.97 -11.54
CA ASN A 217 45.02 -4.41 -10.14
C ASN A 217 44.59 -5.89 -10.01
N LEU A 218 44.34 -6.59 -11.11
CA LEU A 218 44.03 -8.03 -11.12
C LEU A 218 45.26 -8.90 -11.36
N ASN A 219 46.40 -8.30 -11.72
CA ASN A 219 47.66 -9.00 -12.03
C ASN A 219 48.80 -8.66 -11.04
N SER A 220 48.48 -8.15 -9.85
CA SER A 220 49.42 -7.87 -8.76
C SER A 220 48.99 -8.51 -7.46
#